data_AF-A0A351U5M8-F1
#
_entry.id   AF-A0A351U5M8-F1
#
_cell.length_a   1.000
_cell.length_b   1.000
_cell.length_c   1.000
_cell.angle_alpha   90.00
_cell.angle_beta   90.00
_cell.angle_gamma   90.00
#
_symmetry.space_group_name_H-M   'P 1'
#
loop_
_entity.id
_entity.type
_entity.pdbx_description
1 polymer ?
#
loop_
_entity_poly.entity_id
_entity_poly.type
_entity_poly.pdbx_seq_one_letter_code
_entity_poly.pdbx_strand_id
1 'polypeptide(L)'
;MDNSLHDEQLKKQAEEIAKRLDRIRHKILVMSGKGGVGKSSVAAYLAVSLAGRGYRVGLMDVDLHGPSIPRLLGLKGKLFPGGPGGKPFPVRYLPKMEVISIEVLMGDKDAAMIWRGPLKGGVIRQFISDIEWMDLDYLIKTFAR
;
A
#
# COMPACT_ATOMS: atom_id res chain seq x y z
N MET A 1 7.83 10.01 -32.16
CA MET A 1 8.47 8.72 -31.83
C MET A 1 8.54 8.45 -30.32
N ASP A 2 8.06 9.37 -29.46
CA ASP A 2 8.14 9.25 -27.99
C ASP A 2 6.93 8.52 -27.35
N ASN A 3 5.76 8.59 -28.00
CA ASN A 3 4.51 8.02 -27.44
C ASN A 3 4.52 6.48 -27.37
N SER A 4 5.20 5.79 -28.29
CA SER A 4 5.19 4.32 -28.35
C SER A 4 5.94 3.66 -27.20
N LEU A 5 7.03 4.27 -26.74
CA LEU A 5 7.81 3.75 -25.60
C LEU A 5 7.06 3.93 -24.29
N HIS A 6 6.38 5.08 -24.13
CA HIS A 6 5.55 5.36 -22.96
C HIS A 6 4.36 4.40 -22.86
N ASP A 7 3.67 4.16 -23.98
CA ASP A 7 2.53 3.23 -24.05
C ASP A 7 2.96 1.79 -23.75
N GLU A 8 4.14 1.38 -24.23
CA GLU A 8 4.70 0.05 -23.97
C GLU A 8 5.07 -0.14 -22.48
N GLN A 9 5.64 0.90 -21.84
CA GLN A 9 5.90 0.90 -20.40
C GLN A 9 4.62 0.81 -19.57
N LEU A 10 3.58 1.58 -19.93
CA LEU A 10 2.28 1.53 -19.25
C LEU A 10 1.64 0.14 -19.37
N LYS A 11 1.72 -0.46 -20.55
CA LYS A 11 1.19 -1.82 -20.79
C LYS A 11 1.94 -2.86 -19.94
N LYS A 12 3.26 -2.82 -19.94
CA LYS A 12 4.09 -3.72 -19.12
C LYS A 12 3.80 -3.58 -17.62
N GLN A 13 3.65 -2.35 -17.14
CA GLN A 13 3.29 -2.10 -15.74
C GLN A 13 1.88 -2.64 -15.42
N ALA A 14 0.91 -2.44 -16.32
CA ALA A 14 -0.45 -2.96 -16.14
C ALA A 14 -0.49 -4.49 -16.08
N GLU A 15 0.27 -5.18 -16.94
CA GLU A 15 0.41 -6.64 -16.91
C GLU A 15 1.05 -7.13 -15.61
N GLU A 16 2.08 -6.43 -15.12
CA GLU A 16 2.71 -6.76 -13.85
C GLU A 16 1.76 -6.56 -12.66
N ILE A 17 1.00 -5.46 -12.65
CA ILE A 17 -0.04 -5.21 -11.64
C ILE A 17 -1.08 -6.33 -11.68
N ALA A 18 -1.54 -6.73 -12.87
CA ALA A 18 -2.51 -7.81 -13.00
C ALA A 18 -1.98 -9.13 -12.41
N LYS A 19 -0.74 -9.51 -12.74
CA LYS A 19 -0.07 -10.69 -12.17
C LYS A 19 0.07 -10.61 -10.65
N ARG A 20 0.43 -9.44 -10.11
CA ARG A 20 0.55 -9.23 -8.66
C ARG A 20 -0.79 -9.32 -7.97
N LEU A 21 -1.83 -8.72 -8.54
CA LEU A 21 -3.19 -8.78 -8.01
C LEU A 21 -3.80 -10.19 -8.07
N ASP A 22 -3.36 -11.04 -9.00
CA ASP A 22 -3.81 -12.44 -9.09
C ASP A 22 -3.30 -13.28 -7.90
N ARG A 23 -2.14 -12.93 -7.35
CA ARG A 23 -1.57 -13.53 -6.12
C ARG A 23 -2.28 -13.09 -4.84
N ILE A 24 -3.33 -12.27 -4.94
CA ILE A 24 -4.10 -11.72 -3.83
C ILE A 24 -5.53 -12.23 -3.90
N ARG A 25 -5.92 -13.12 -2.97
CA ARG A 25 -7.24 -13.76 -3.00
C ARG A 25 -8.39 -12.79 -2.77
N HIS A 26 -8.27 -11.90 -1.79
CA HIS A 26 -9.31 -10.93 -1.45
C HIS A 26 -8.74 -9.51 -1.35
N LYS A 27 -9.46 -8.54 -1.93
CA LYS A 27 -9.09 -7.12 -1.93
C LYS A 27 -10.19 -6.33 -1.23
N ILE A 28 -9.88 -5.76 -0.07
CA ILE A 28 -10.84 -5.04 0.78
C ILE A 28 -10.52 -3.55 0.75
N LEU A 29 -11.50 -2.75 0.35
CA LEU A 29 -11.40 -1.29 0.35
C LEU A 29 -12.16 -0.74 1.56
N VAL A 30 -11.46 -0.03 2.43
CA VAL A 30 -12.05 0.66 3.59
C VAL A 30 -12.16 2.14 3.27
N MET A 31 -13.40 2.63 3.14
CA MET A 31 -13.72 4.02 2.78
C MET A 31 -14.48 4.72 3.89
N SER A 32 -14.40 6.05 3.93
CA SER A 32 -15.24 6.90 4.75
C SER A 32 -15.65 8.16 4.00
N GLY A 33 -16.87 8.65 4.24
CA GLY A 33 -17.36 9.93 3.73
C GLY A 33 -16.93 11.16 4.55
N LYS A 34 -16.35 10.97 5.74
CA LYS A 34 -15.89 12.04 6.64
C LYS A 34 -14.54 11.71 7.30
N GLY A 35 -13.75 12.74 7.58
CA GLY A 35 -12.52 12.62 8.38
C GLY A 35 -12.85 12.29 9.85
N GLY A 36 -11.94 11.60 10.54
CA GLY A 36 -12.05 11.35 11.99
C GLY A 36 -12.97 10.21 12.44
N VAL A 37 -13.62 9.48 11.53
CA VAL A 37 -14.54 8.37 11.92
C VAL A 37 -13.85 7.05 12.30
N GLY A 38 -12.51 7.02 12.32
CA GLY A 38 -11.76 5.81 12.64
C GLY A 38 -11.50 4.85 11.48
N LYS A 39 -11.60 5.29 10.21
CA LYS A 39 -11.29 4.47 9.02
C LYS A 39 -9.96 3.70 9.15
N SER A 40 -8.88 4.40 9.49
CA SER A 40 -7.54 3.82 9.60
C SER A 40 -7.46 2.81 10.76
N SER A 41 -8.17 3.08 11.87
CA SER A 41 -8.29 2.16 13.00
C SER A 41 -9.01 0.88 12.59
N VAL A 42 -10.17 0.99 11.92
CA VAL A 42 -10.91 -0.19 11.44
C VAL A 42 -10.05 -1.02 10.48
N ALA A 43 -9.37 -0.39 9.53
CA ALA A 43 -8.50 -1.09 8.59
C ALA A 43 -7.34 -1.82 9.30
N ALA A 44 -6.68 -1.15 10.25
CA ALA A 44 -5.58 -1.73 11.00
C ALA A 44 -6.02 -2.90 11.90
N TYR A 45 -7.11 -2.73 12.67
CA TYR A 45 -7.63 -3.81 13.53
C TYR A 45 -8.14 -5.00 12.72
N LEU A 46 -8.76 -4.75 11.56
CA LEU A 46 -9.15 -5.82 10.65
C LEU A 46 -7.93 -6.60 10.16
N ALA A 47 -6.86 -5.90 9.78
CA ALA A 47 -5.62 -6.53 9.32
C ALA A 47 -4.97 -7.37 10.42
N VAL A 48 -4.84 -6.80 11.62
CA VAL A 48 -4.30 -7.50 12.80
C VAL A 48 -5.14 -8.73 13.15
N SER A 49 -6.47 -8.61 13.14
CA SER A 49 -7.36 -9.74 13.44
C SER A 49 -7.24 -10.86 12.42
N LEU A 50 -7.13 -10.55 11.12
CA LEU A 50 -6.98 -11.57 10.07
C LEU A 50 -5.61 -12.24 10.15
N ALA A 51 -4.55 -11.46 10.38
CA ALA A 51 -3.21 -11.99 10.58
C ALA A 51 -3.13 -12.90 11.81
N GLY A 52 -3.78 -12.50 12.92
CA GLY A 52 -3.88 -13.30 14.15
C GLY A 52 -4.66 -14.61 13.97
N ARG A 53 -5.55 -14.68 12.97
CA ARG A 53 -6.22 -15.94 12.55
C ARG A 53 -5.38 -16.78 11.60
N GLY A 54 -4.15 -16.36 11.30
CA GLY A 54 -3.21 -17.11 10.47
C GLY A 54 -3.28 -16.82 8.98
N TYR A 55 -4.05 -15.82 8.54
CA TYR A 55 -4.07 -15.37 7.16
C TYR A 55 -2.86 -14.49 6.82
N ARG A 56 -2.44 -14.50 5.56
CA ARG A 56 -1.41 -13.60 5.02
C ARG A 56 -2.07 -12.29 4.60
N VAL A 57 -1.69 -11.19 5.24
CA VAL A 57 -2.40 -9.91 5.13
C VAL A 57 -1.45 -8.79 4.71
N GLY A 58 -1.83 -8.06 3.66
CA GLY A 58 -1.23 -6.79 3.30
C GLY A 58 -2.11 -5.63 3.76
N LEU A 59 -1.53 -4.61 4.36
CA LEU A 59 -2.20 -3.36 4.72
C LEU A 59 -1.56 -2.21 3.97
N MET A 60 -2.35 -1.54 3.13
CA MET A 60 -1.93 -0.46 2.26
C MET A 60 -2.62 0.84 2.66
N ASP A 61 -1.81 1.80 3.13
CA ASP A 61 -2.27 3.13 3.49
C ASP A 61 -1.86 4.17 2.43
N VAL A 62 -2.86 4.69 1.72
CA VAL A 62 -2.67 5.70 0.65
C VAL A 62 -3.29 7.05 1.04
N ASP A 63 -3.62 7.21 2.32
CA ASP A 63 -4.21 8.41 2.87
C ASP A 63 -3.14 9.29 3.53
N LEU A 64 -3.04 10.55 3.08
CA LEU A 64 -2.12 11.55 3.61
C LEU A 64 -2.75 12.43 4.68
N HIS A 65 -4.08 12.42 4.80
CA HIS A 65 -4.82 13.40 5.60
C HIS A 65 -5.41 12.76 6.86
N GLY A 66 -4.55 12.38 7.81
CA GLY A 66 -4.98 11.92 9.13
C GLY A 66 -3.88 11.27 9.97
N PRO A 67 -4.15 10.89 11.23
CA PRO A 67 -3.28 10.00 11.98
C PRO A 67 -3.16 8.68 11.20
N SER A 68 -1.96 8.41 10.72
CA SER A 68 -1.70 7.37 9.74
C SER A 68 -1.60 5.99 10.37
N ILE A 69 -1.78 4.96 9.53
CA ILE A 69 -1.59 3.56 9.95
C ILE A 69 -0.21 3.32 10.58
N PRO A 70 0.90 3.87 10.04
CA PRO A 70 2.21 3.81 10.70
C PRO A 70 2.19 4.29 12.14
N ARG A 71 1.58 5.44 12.42
CA ARG A 71 1.49 5.96 13.78
C ARG A 71 0.65 5.07 14.69
N LEU A 72 -0.47 4.55 14.19
CA LEU A 72 -1.36 3.67 14.94
C LEU A 72 -0.67 2.34 15.31
N LEU A 73 0.13 1.80 14.39
CA LEU A 73 0.85 0.55 14.59
C LEU A 73 2.23 0.76 15.26
N GLY A 74 2.62 2.00 15.58
CA GLY A 74 3.92 2.32 16.15
C GLY A 74 5.10 2.05 15.20
N LEU A 75 4.86 2.03 13.89
CA LEU A 75 5.88 1.74 12.88
C LEU A 75 6.85 2.91 12.77
N LYS A 76 8.11 2.66 13.12
CA LYS A 76 9.26 3.53 12.83
C LYS A 76 10.08 2.92 11.69
N GLY A 77 9.44 2.70 10.54
CA GLY A 77 10.02 1.94 9.45
C GLY A 77 10.38 2.80 8.25
N LYS A 78 11.49 2.47 7.60
CA LYS A 78 11.71 2.72 6.16
C LYS A 78 11.48 1.39 5.44
N LEU A 79 11.24 1.42 4.13
CA LEU A 79 11.20 0.19 3.35
C LEU A 79 12.54 -0.55 3.43
N PHE A 80 12.50 -1.89 3.44
CA PHE A 80 13.71 -2.71 3.52
C PHE A 80 14.23 -3.01 2.09
N PRO A 81 15.47 -2.63 1.75
CA PRO A 81 16.04 -2.96 0.44
C PRO A 81 16.34 -4.46 0.35
N GLY A 82 16.55 -4.96 -0.88
CA GLY A 82 17.11 -6.29 -1.12
C GLY A 82 16.12 -7.37 -1.54
N GLY A 83 14.92 -7.01 -2.01
CA GLY A 83 14.04 -7.98 -2.66
C GLY A 83 14.48 -8.33 -4.09
N PRO A 84 13.91 -9.40 -4.66
CA PRO A 84 14.20 -9.85 -6.01
C PRO A 84 14.01 -8.73 -7.05
N GLY A 85 14.93 -8.62 -8.00
CA GLY A 85 14.89 -7.57 -9.01
C GLY A 85 15.09 -6.15 -8.46
N GLY A 86 15.65 -6.00 -7.26
CA GLY A 86 15.92 -4.71 -6.62
C GLY A 86 14.71 -4.07 -5.95
N LYS A 87 13.56 -4.77 -5.90
CA LYS A 87 12.34 -4.25 -5.28
C LYS A 87 12.45 -4.29 -3.76
N PRO A 88 12.06 -3.24 -3.03
CA PRO A 88 12.05 -3.27 -1.59
C PRO A 88 10.92 -4.14 -1.04
N PHE A 89 11.10 -4.62 0.19
CA PHE A 89 10.08 -5.30 0.96
C PHE A 89 9.23 -4.29 1.75
N PRO A 90 7.93 -4.57 1.95
CA PRO A 90 7.07 -3.80 2.85
C PRO A 90 7.52 -3.95 4.30
N VAL A 91 7.03 -3.06 5.18
CA VAL A 91 7.33 -3.15 6.61
C VAL A 91 6.57 -4.34 7.20
N ARG A 92 7.30 -5.31 7.74
CA ARG A 92 6.69 -6.45 8.42
C ARG A 92 6.26 -6.06 9.83
N TYR A 93 4.96 -6.08 10.10
CA TYR A 93 4.40 -5.76 11.42
C TYR A 93 4.17 -7.02 12.27
N LEU A 94 3.66 -8.09 11.66
CA LEU A 94 3.53 -9.42 12.26
C LEU A 94 4.08 -10.46 11.28
N PRO A 95 4.36 -11.72 11.70
CA PRO A 95 4.90 -12.74 10.81
C PRO A 95 4.11 -12.97 9.51
N LYS A 96 2.80 -12.72 9.54
CA LYS A 96 1.88 -12.83 8.40
C LYS A 96 1.21 -11.50 8.02
N MET A 97 1.77 -10.37 8.46
CA MET A 97 1.23 -9.04 8.17
C MET A 97 2.31 -8.09 7.67
N GLU A 98 2.11 -7.61 6.46
CA GLU A 98 2.98 -6.64 5.79
C GLU A 98 2.23 -5.32 5.60
N VAL A 99 2.92 -4.20 5.82
CA VAL A 99 2.34 -2.87 5.82
C VAL A 99 3.13 -1.97 4.88
N ILE A 100 2.41 -1.24 4.03
CA ILE A 100 2.95 -0.09 3.33
C ILE A 100 2.09 1.14 3.60
N SER A 101 2.76 2.27 3.76
CA SER A 101 2.10 3.56 3.87
C SER A 101 2.87 4.60 3.09
N ILE A 102 2.14 5.54 2.53
CA ILE A 102 2.72 6.72 1.89
C ILE A 102 3.59 7.53 2.85
N GLU A 103 3.24 7.61 4.14
CA GLU A 103 4.03 8.35 5.14
C GLU A 103 5.40 7.70 5.37
N VAL A 104 5.46 6.36 5.32
CA VAL A 104 6.72 5.59 5.43
C VAL A 104 7.69 5.89 4.28
N LEU A 105 7.15 6.19 3.09
CA LEU A 105 7.96 6.53 1.92
C LEU A 105 8.43 7.98 1.92
N MET A 106 7.60 8.89 2.42
CA MET A 106 7.86 10.31 2.28
C MET A 106 8.88 10.83 3.28
N GLY A 107 9.04 10.18 4.44
CA GLY A 107 10.08 10.48 5.43
C GLY A 107 9.90 11.83 6.15
N ASP A 108 9.62 12.90 5.41
CA ASP A 108 9.43 14.27 5.86
C ASP A 108 8.05 14.82 5.43
N LYS A 109 7.41 15.54 6.34
CA LYS A 109 6.01 15.98 6.19
C LYS A 109 5.80 17.05 5.12
N ASP A 110 6.85 17.77 4.74
CA ASP A 110 6.76 18.89 3.79
C ASP A 110 6.58 18.44 2.33
N ALA A 111 6.93 17.18 2.02
CA ALA A 111 6.65 16.61 0.70
C ALA A 111 5.15 16.35 0.46
N ALA A 112 4.30 16.43 1.52
CA ALA A 112 2.85 16.17 1.45
C ALA A 112 2.07 17.23 0.65
N MET A 113 2.63 18.42 0.45
CA MET A 113 1.95 19.51 -0.28
C MET A 113 1.85 19.33 -1.79
N ILE A 114 2.59 18.40 -2.40
CA ILE A 114 2.63 18.17 -3.86
C ILE A 114 1.49 17.23 -4.33
N TRP A 115 0.77 16.59 -3.40
CA TRP A 115 -0.11 15.47 -3.70
C TRP A 115 -1.53 15.90 -4.08
N ARG A 116 -1.77 16.09 -5.39
CA ARG A 116 -3.13 16.23 -5.95
C ARG A 116 -3.60 14.91 -6.56
N GLY A 117 -4.93 14.70 -6.57
CA GLY A 117 -5.65 13.46 -6.92
C GLY A 117 -5.07 12.53 -8.01
N PRO A 118 -4.54 13.02 -9.15
CA PRO A 118 -3.95 12.17 -10.20
C PRO A 118 -2.79 11.28 -9.73
N LEU A 119 -2.02 11.73 -8.73
CA LEU A 119 -0.86 11.01 -8.22
C LEU A 119 -1.24 9.81 -7.32
N LYS A 120 -2.42 9.83 -6.68
CA LYS A 120 -2.85 8.73 -5.79
C LYS A 120 -2.98 7.41 -6.53
N GLY A 121 -3.55 7.45 -7.74
CA GLY A 121 -3.70 6.26 -8.59
C GLY A 121 -2.35 5.67 -9.01
N GLY A 122 -1.40 6.51 -9.39
CA GLY A 122 -0.03 6.11 -9.73
C GLY A 122 0.68 5.44 -8.57
N VAL A 123 0.56 5.99 -7.36
CA VAL A 123 1.21 5.43 -6.18
C VAL A 123 0.62 4.10 -5.73
N ILE A 124 -0.70 3.92 -5.84
CA ILE A 124 -1.31 2.61 -5.61
C ILE A 124 -0.75 1.58 -6.59
N ARG A 125 -0.62 1.95 -7.87
CA ARG A 125 -0.04 1.08 -8.90
C ARG A 125 1.41 0.72 -8.57
N GLN A 126 2.22 1.70 -8.19
CA GLN A 126 3.60 1.49 -7.75
C GLN A 126 3.69 0.61 -6.50
N PHE A 127 2.81 0.77 -5.51
CA PHE A 127 2.81 -0.11 -4.34
C PHE A 127 2.48 -1.55 -4.68
N ILE A 128 1.73 -1.79 -5.74
CA ILE A 128 1.40 -3.14 -6.20
C ILE A 128 2.52 -3.71 -7.08
N SER A 129 3.11 -2.91 -7.98
CA SER A 129 4.11 -3.37 -8.93
C SER A 129 5.52 -3.39 -8.39
N ASP A 130 5.91 -2.39 -7.60
CA ASP A 130 7.32 -2.08 -7.29
C ASP A 130 7.72 -2.52 -5.88
N ILE A 131 6.80 -3.13 -5.13
CA ILE A 131 7.02 -3.68 -3.80
C ILE A 131 6.91 -5.20 -3.86
N GLU A 132 7.85 -5.89 -3.22
CA GLU A 132 7.81 -7.34 -3.12
C GLU A 132 6.91 -7.76 -1.95
N TRP A 133 5.62 -7.88 -2.23
CA TRP A 133 4.65 -8.50 -1.32
C TRP A 133 4.83 -10.02 -1.27
N MET A 134 4.59 -10.61 -0.10
CA MET A 134 4.28 -12.04 -0.04
C MET A 134 2.97 -12.37 -0.77
N ASP A 135 2.68 -13.66 -0.97
CA ASP A 135 1.33 -14.08 -1.41
C ASP A 135 0.30 -13.72 -0.33
N LEU A 136 -0.77 -13.03 -0.73
CA LEU A 136 -1.75 -12.50 0.21
C LEU A 136 -3.08 -13.23 0.11
N ASP A 137 -3.63 -13.52 1.28
CA ASP A 137 -5.01 -13.95 1.39
C ASP A 137 -5.93 -12.72 1.38
N TYR A 138 -5.49 -11.63 2.03
CA TYR A 138 -6.20 -10.35 2.08
C TYR A 138 -5.26 -9.18 1.83
N LEU A 139 -5.62 -8.28 0.92
CA LEU A 139 -5.06 -6.94 0.82
C LEU A 139 -6.13 -5.93 1.27
N ILE A 140 -5.84 -5.22 2.35
CA ILE A 140 -6.71 -4.17 2.91
C ILE A 140 -6.12 -2.82 2.52
N LYS A 141 -6.93 -1.97 1.90
CA LYS A 141 -6.51 -0.64 1.49
C LYS A 141 -7.43 0.42 2.09
N THR A 142 -6.84 1.50 2.64
CA THR A 142 -7.60 2.69 3.03
C THR A 142 -7.81 3.63 1.84
N PHE A 143 -8.94 4.30 1.77
CA PHE A 143 -9.13 5.40 0.83
C PHE A 143 -9.93 6.52 1.47
N ALA A 144 -9.41 7.75 1.37
CA ALA A 144 -10.16 8.97 1.70
C ALA A 144 -10.57 9.66 0.40
N ARG A 145 -11.81 10.17 0.41
CA ARG A 145 -12.39 10.94 -0.69
C ARG A 145 -11.60 12.23 -0.92
#